data_AF-A0A1B6JE22-F1
#
_entry.id   AF-A0A1B6JE22-F1
#
_cell.length_a   1.000
_cell.length_b   1.000
_cell.length_c   1.000
_cell.angle_alpha   90.00
_cell.angle_beta   90.00
_cell.angle_gamma   90.00
#
_symmetry.space_group_name_H-M   'P 1'
#
loop_
_entity.id
_entity.type
_entity.pdbx_description
1 polymer ?
#
loop_
_entity_poly.entity_id
_entity_poly.type
_entity_poly.pdbx_seq_one_letter_code
_entity_poly.pdbx_strand_id
1 'polypeptide(L)'
;LPGPPDPLKTAFVRHSSTVICTAEVPHVLAIEPRDEFNNLCHFLADDDPVAGYTVSISQTENPDVVVKTTFDYDSVSLRVRLTVIFSKEGCFHAKVAFNGVTLHNGDFDCIVLSSSDAAMVHKNVRNHNICYEARLLSLHGEKLAKPRKVLVYVSPKQLTIKEFLLKFIPKRIVTFRLCPSTKFQFLSDNRYSSLPAFVIDDGSQPKVELMAKDR
;
A
#
# COMPACT_ATOMS: atom_id res chain seq x y z
N LEU A 1 -26.12 -21.67 -19.22
CA LEU A 1 -25.25 -21.85 -18.03
C LEU A 1 -24.06 -20.91 -18.22
N PRO A 2 -23.55 -20.29 -17.16
CA PRO A 2 -22.35 -19.44 -17.26
C PRO A 2 -21.18 -20.26 -17.81
N GLY A 3 -20.36 -19.62 -18.65
CA GLY A 3 -19.21 -20.23 -19.30
C GLY A 3 -18.00 -20.42 -18.36
N PRO A 4 -16.89 -20.98 -18.87
CA PRO A 4 -15.64 -21.04 -18.13
C PRO A 4 -15.10 -19.62 -17.85
N PRO A 5 -14.18 -19.46 -16.87
CA PRO A 5 -13.60 -18.17 -16.56
C PRO A 5 -12.90 -17.53 -17.78
N ASP A 6 -13.16 -16.25 -18.01
CA ASP A 6 -12.43 -15.38 -18.91
C ASP A 6 -11.45 -14.53 -18.06
N PRO A 7 -10.13 -14.57 -18.35
CA PRO A 7 -9.12 -13.82 -17.60
C PRO A 7 -9.32 -12.29 -17.62
N LEU A 8 -9.97 -11.76 -18.66
CA LEU A 8 -10.23 -10.32 -18.82
C LEU A 8 -11.47 -9.85 -18.04
N LYS A 9 -12.34 -10.77 -17.63
CA LYS A 9 -13.53 -10.49 -16.80
C LYS A 9 -13.35 -10.92 -15.35
N THR A 10 -12.51 -11.93 -15.13
CA THR A 10 -12.11 -12.40 -13.81
C THR A 10 -11.19 -11.41 -13.13
N ALA A 11 -11.47 -11.09 -11.86
CA ALA A 11 -10.76 -10.04 -11.15
C ALA A 11 -10.69 -10.29 -9.64
N PHE A 12 -9.68 -9.69 -9.00
CA PHE A 12 -9.61 -9.56 -7.55
C PHE A 12 -10.72 -8.66 -7.02
N VAL A 13 -11.38 -9.12 -5.97
CA VAL A 13 -12.38 -8.39 -5.21
C VAL A 13 -11.70 -7.38 -4.30
N ARG A 14 -12.19 -6.13 -4.28
CA ARG A 14 -11.59 -5.02 -3.50
C ARG A 14 -10.11 -4.80 -3.79
N HIS A 15 -9.74 -4.92 -5.07
CA HIS A 15 -8.38 -4.72 -5.53
C HIS A 15 -7.79 -3.36 -5.12
N SER A 16 -6.50 -3.39 -4.81
CA SER A 16 -5.62 -2.24 -4.66
C SER A 16 -4.34 -2.54 -5.45
N SER A 17 -3.78 -1.54 -6.12
CA SER A 17 -2.48 -1.66 -6.80
C SER A 17 -1.34 -1.93 -5.82
N THR A 18 -1.60 -1.75 -4.52
CA THR A 18 -0.69 -2.10 -3.44
C THR A 18 -1.44 -2.85 -2.35
N VAL A 19 -1.00 -4.05 -2.04
CA VAL A 19 -1.50 -4.90 -0.96
C VAL A 19 -0.52 -4.83 0.21
N ILE A 20 -1.05 -4.64 1.43
CA ILE A 20 -0.24 -4.64 2.64
C ILE A 20 -0.33 -6.01 3.31
N CYS A 21 0.82 -6.65 3.51
CA CYS A 21 0.96 -7.96 4.13
C CYS A 21 1.84 -7.88 5.38
N THR A 22 1.84 -8.95 6.18
CA THR A 22 2.73 -9.11 7.33
C THR A 22 3.55 -10.38 7.15
N ALA A 23 4.86 -10.32 7.41
CA ALA A 23 5.74 -11.47 7.30
C ALA A 23 5.25 -12.63 8.20
N GLU A 24 5.38 -13.86 7.70
CA GLU A 24 4.95 -15.11 8.35
C GLU A 24 3.43 -15.21 8.65
N VAL A 25 2.62 -14.24 8.21
CA VAL A 25 1.17 -14.24 8.38
C VAL A 25 0.49 -14.50 7.02
N PRO A 26 -0.42 -15.49 6.92
CA PRO A 26 -1.21 -15.70 5.71
C PRO A 26 -2.07 -14.50 5.35
N HIS A 27 -1.94 -14.05 4.10
CA HIS A 27 -2.79 -13.03 3.51
C HIS A 27 -3.66 -13.64 2.42
N VAL A 28 -4.96 -13.38 2.47
CA VAL A 28 -5.95 -13.99 1.56
C VAL A 28 -6.51 -12.93 0.63
N LEU A 29 -6.38 -13.18 -0.68
CA LEU A 29 -6.94 -12.35 -1.74
C LEU A 29 -8.05 -13.15 -2.44
N ALA A 30 -9.23 -12.54 -2.56
CA ALA A 30 -10.37 -13.18 -3.21
C ALA A 30 -10.44 -12.78 -4.68
N ILE A 31 -10.57 -13.77 -5.55
CA ILE A 31 -10.76 -13.65 -6.99
C ILE A 31 -12.21 -14.06 -7.30
N GLU A 32 -12.89 -13.28 -8.11
CA GLU A 32 -14.24 -13.55 -8.58
C GLU A 32 -14.19 -14.01 -10.04
N PRO A 33 -14.32 -15.32 -10.31
CA PRO A 33 -14.25 -15.86 -11.66
C PRO A 33 -15.49 -15.47 -12.45
N ARG A 34 -15.28 -14.92 -13.65
CA ARG A 34 -16.37 -14.49 -14.54
C ARG A 34 -16.13 -14.95 -15.96
N ASP A 35 -17.19 -15.33 -16.65
CA ASP A 35 -17.14 -15.76 -18.05
C ASP A 35 -17.01 -14.57 -19.02
N GLU A 36 -16.91 -14.85 -20.32
CA GLU A 36 -16.76 -13.83 -21.38
C GLU A 36 -17.92 -12.81 -21.42
N PHE A 37 -19.10 -13.21 -20.95
CA PHE A 37 -20.30 -12.40 -20.84
C PHE A 37 -20.42 -11.70 -19.47
N ASN A 38 -19.36 -11.77 -18.66
CA ASN A 38 -19.27 -11.18 -17.33
C ASN A 38 -20.25 -11.78 -16.30
N ASN A 39 -20.73 -13.00 -16.51
CA ASN A 39 -21.51 -13.74 -15.51
C ASN A 39 -20.57 -14.39 -14.50
N LEU A 40 -21.03 -14.56 -13.26
CA LEU A 40 -20.29 -15.32 -12.25
C LEU A 40 -20.21 -16.79 -12.67
N CYS A 41 -19.00 -17.36 -12.64
CA CYS A 41 -18.83 -18.78 -12.95
C CYS A 41 -19.38 -19.64 -11.80
N HIS A 42 -19.93 -20.79 -12.18
CA HIS A 42 -20.34 -21.83 -11.24
C HIS A 42 -19.60 -23.11 -11.62
N PHE A 43 -18.91 -23.69 -10.64
CA PHE A 43 -18.17 -24.93 -10.80
C PHE A 43 -19.01 -26.11 -10.30
N LEU A 44 -19.06 -27.17 -11.09
CA LEU A 44 -19.70 -28.44 -10.75
C LEU A 44 -18.82 -29.25 -9.80
N ALA A 45 -19.37 -30.34 -9.25
CA ALA A 45 -18.67 -31.15 -8.24
C ALA A 45 -17.36 -31.79 -8.75
N ASP A 46 -17.27 -32.05 -10.05
CA ASP A 46 -16.11 -32.69 -10.69
C ASP A 46 -15.13 -31.68 -11.30
N ASP A 47 -15.45 -30.38 -11.27
CA ASP A 47 -14.56 -29.33 -11.77
C ASP A 47 -13.43 -29.08 -10.76
N ASP A 48 -12.24 -28.73 -11.26
CA ASP A 48 -11.18 -28.12 -10.47
C ASP A 48 -11.25 -26.59 -10.63
N PRO A 49 -11.83 -25.84 -9.68
CA PRO A 49 -12.06 -24.41 -9.84
C PRO A 49 -10.78 -23.57 -9.83
N VAL A 50 -9.66 -24.15 -9.37
CA VAL A 50 -8.36 -23.48 -9.28
C VAL A 50 -7.42 -23.87 -10.41
N ALA A 51 -7.79 -24.86 -11.24
CA ALA A 51 -7.03 -25.25 -12.41
C ALA A 51 -6.79 -24.05 -13.33
N GLY A 52 -5.55 -23.88 -13.79
CA GLY A 52 -5.15 -22.80 -14.69
C GLY A 52 -4.78 -21.48 -14.00
N TYR A 53 -5.08 -21.31 -12.71
CA TYR A 53 -4.57 -20.16 -11.96
C TYR A 53 -3.09 -20.32 -11.64
N THR A 54 -2.35 -19.24 -11.85
CA THR A 54 -0.91 -19.17 -11.53
C THR A 54 -0.60 -17.83 -10.89
N VAL A 55 0.42 -17.81 -10.04
CA VAL A 55 0.92 -16.60 -9.40
C VAL A 55 2.44 -16.59 -9.52
N SER A 56 2.98 -15.43 -9.91
CA SER A 56 4.41 -15.15 -9.94
C SER A 56 4.69 -13.96 -9.03
N ILE A 57 5.68 -14.09 -8.17
CA ILE A 57 6.05 -13.07 -7.19
C ILE A 57 7.56 -12.87 -7.29
N SER A 58 7.99 -11.62 -7.47
CA SER A 58 9.41 -11.25 -7.59
C SER A 58 9.76 -10.11 -6.66
N GLN A 59 10.97 -10.12 -6.11
CA GLN A 59 11.55 -9.01 -5.36
C GLN A 59 12.84 -8.56 -6.04
N THR A 60 13.00 -7.25 -6.25
CA THR A 60 14.16 -6.66 -6.95
C THR A 60 15.45 -6.76 -6.12
N GLU A 61 15.35 -6.71 -4.79
CA GLU A 61 16.51 -6.60 -3.90
C GLU A 61 17.06 -7.95 -3.44
N ASN A 62 16.22 -8.98 -3.36
CA ASN A 62 16.59 -10.29 -2.84
C ASN A 62 15.84 -11.41 -3.58
N PRO A 63 16.49 -12.09 -4.53
CA PRO A 63 15.85 -13.14 -5.32
C PRO A 63 15.61 -14.44 -4.52
N ASP A 64 16.25 -14.62 -3.36
CA ASP A 64 16.19 -15.84 -2.55
C ASP A 64 15.00 -15.88 -1.57
N VAL A 65 14.06 -14.93 -1.66
CA VAL A 65 12.94 -14.87 -0.72
C VAL A 65 11.90 -15.94 -1.04
N VAL A 66 11.68 -16.82 -0.06
CA VAL A 66 10.66 -17.86 -0.12
C VAL A 66 9.28 -17.24 0.12
N VAL A 67 8.41 -17.38 -0.87
CA VAL A 67 6.99 -17.01 -0.78
C VAL A 67 6.17 -18.27 -1.02
N LYS A 68 5.30 -18.62 -0.07
CA LYS A 68 4.36 -19.75 -0.21
C LYS A 68 3.05 -19.23 -0.76
N THR A 69 2.50 -19.91 -1.76
CA THR A 69 1.23 -19.54 -2.38
C THR A 69 0.34 -20.75 -2.55
N THR A 70 -0.94 -20.61 -2.25
CA THR A 70 -1.94 -21.67 -2.44
C THR A 70 -3.21 -21.07 -3.02
N PHE A 71 -3.82 -21.78 -3.97
CA PHE A 71 -5.18 -21.49 -4.42
C PHE A 71 -6.15 -22.48 -3.81
N ASP A 72 -7.31 -21.99 -3.39
CA ASP A 72 -8.44 -22.81 -2.97
C ASP A 72 -9.76 -22.17 -3.42
N TYR A 73 -10.85 -22.92 -3.39
CA TYR A 73 -12.16 -22.44 -3.84
C TYR A 73 -13.16 -22.41 -2.69
N ASP A 74 -13.85 -21.28 -2.57
CA ASP A 74 -14.97 -21.08 -1.66
C ASP A 74 -16.28 -21.30 -2.39
N SER A 75 -16.88 -22.47 -2.23
CA SER A 75 -18.17 -22.79 -2.86
C SER A 75 -19.34 -21.97 -2.30
N VAL A 76 -19.21 -21.38 -1.10
CA VAL A 76 -20.26 -20.54 -0.51
C VAL A 76 -20.26 -19.15 -1.14
N SER A 77 -19.08 -18.57 -1.33
CA SER A 77 -18.94 -17.24 -1.95
C SER A 77 -18.67 -17.26 -3.46
N LEU A 78 -18.54 -18.46 -4.05
CA LEU A 78 -18.22 -18.71 -5.45
C LEU A 78 -16.92 -18.02 -5.90
N ARG A 79 -15.91 -18.03 -5.02
CA ARG A 79 -14.66 -17.30 -5.21
C ARG A 79 -13.46 -18.21 -5.13
N VAL A 80 -12.48 -17.95 -5.98
CA VAL A 80 -11.13 -18.49 -5.82
C VAL A 80 -10.40 -17.64 -4.81
N ARG A 81 -9.69 -18.25 -3.87
CA ARG A 81 -8.85 -17.59 -2.89
C ARG A 81 -7.39 -17.85 -3.21
N LEU A 82 -6.61 -16.79 -3.29
CA LEU A 82 -5.16 -16.85 -3.30
C LEU A 82 -4.67 -16.55 -1.90
N THR A 83 -4.07 -17.53 -1.24
CA THR A 83 -3.35 -17.34 0.03
C THR A 83 -1.87 -17.16 -0.26
N VAL A 84 -1.28 -16.07 0.22
CA VAL A 84 0.16 -15.80 0.13
C VAL A 84 0.78 -15.67 1.52
N ILE A 85 1.96 -16.26 1.72
CA ILE A 85 2.75 -16.15 2.96
C ILE A 85 4.18 -15.77 2.58
N PHE A 86 4.61 -14.60 3.02
CA PHE A 86 5.96 -14.08 2.79
C PHE A 86 6.84 -14.41 4.00
N SER A 87 8.03 -14.94 3.77
CA SER A 87 8.95 -15.29 4.87
C SER A 87 9.65 -14.09 5.52
N LYS A 88 9.72 -12.95 4.83
CA LYS A 88 10.40 -11.73 5.29
C LYS A 88 9.69 -10.47 4.81
N GLU A 89 9.93 -9.37 5.53
CA GLU A 89 9.57 -8.02 5.10
C GLU A 89 10.25 -7.61 3.78
N GLY A 90 9.60 -6.72 3.04
CA GLY A 90 10.09 -6.23 1.75
C GLY A 90 9.00 -5.74 0.81
N CYS A 91 9.41 -5.30 -0.38
CA CYS A 91 8.52 -4.91 -1.47
C CYS A 91 8.60 -5.96 -2.58
N PHE A 92 7.45 -6.53 -2.93
CA PHE A 92 7.32 -7.58 -3.92
C PHE A 92 6.37 -7.14 -5.02
N HIS A 93 6.58 -7.66 -6.22
CA HIS A 93 5.70 -7.47 -7.36
C HIS A 93 5.03 -8.79 -7.68
N ALA A 94 3.69 -8.81 -7.72
CA ALA A 94 2.88 -10.00 -7.92
C ALA A 94 2.10 -9.92 -9.23
N LYS A 95 2.14 -11.01 -10.02
CA LYS A 95 1.31 -11.20 -11.20
C LYS A 95 0.54 -12.49 -11.13
N VAL A 96 -0.78 -12.40 -11.24
CA VAL A 96 -1.71 -13.52 -11.18
C VAL A 96 -2.40 -13.66 -12.53
N ALA A 97 -2.39 -14.88 -13.05
CA ALA A 97 -2.87 -15.20 -14.38
C ALA A 97 -3.78 -16.42 -14.36
N PHE A 98 -4.68 -16.50 -15.34
CA PHE A 98 -5.50 -17.67 -15.64
C PHE A 98 -5.18 -18.14 -17.06
N ASN A 99 -4.79 -19.41 -17.21
CA ASN A 99 -4.37 -20.01 -18.48
C ASN A 99 -3.30 -19.17 -19.23
N GLY A 100 -2.34 -18.62 -18.49
CA GLY A 100 -1.24 -17.82 -19.02
C GLY A 100 -1.56 -16.36 -19.32
N VAL A 101 -2.82 -15.93 -19.18
CA VAL A 101 -3.24 -14.53 -19.38
C VAL A 101 -3.38 -13.85 -18.02
N THR A 102 -2.70 -12.73 -17.80
CA THR A 102 -2.81 -11.94 -16.57
C THR A 102 -4.24 -11.46 -16.37
N LEU A 103 -4.76 -11.62 -15.15
CA LEU A 103 -6.10 -11.16 -14.82
C LEU A 103 -6.18 -9.63 -14.94
N HIS A 104 -7.37 -9.09 -15.21
CA HIS A 104 -7.59 -7.65 -15.43
C HIS A 104 -6.93 -6.73 -14.38
N ASN A 105 -6.97 -7.13 -13.11
CA ASN A 105 -6.31 -6.44 -12.00
C ASN A 105 -5.37 -7.39 -11.23
N GLY A 106 -4.76 -8.32 -11.95
CA GLY A 106 -3.86 -9.34 -11.40
C GLY A 106 -2.40 -8.90 -11.29
N ASP A 107 -2.08 -7.65 -11.61
CA ASP A 107 -0.73 -7.07 -11.56
C ASP A 107 -0.70 -5.97 -10.47
N PHE A 108 0.01 -6.24 -9.36
CA PHE A 108 0.03 -5.37 -8.19
C PHE A 108 1.29 -5.56 -7.34
N ASP A 109 1.58 -4.57 -6.49
CA ASP A 109 2.70 -4.63 -5.54
C ASP A 109 2.24 -5.11 -4.16
N CYS A 110 3.09 -5.85 -3.46
CA CYS A 110 2.91 -6.23 -2.06
C CYS A 110 3.97 -5.55 -1.20
N ILE A 111 3.54 -4.80 -0.18
CA ILE A 111 4.43 -4.29 0.87
C ILE A 111 4.25 -5.20 2.08
N VAL A 112 5.30 -5.95 2.42
CA VAL A 112 5.32 -6.89 3.53
C VAL A 112 6.01 -6.23 4.71
N LEU A 113 5.27 -6.08 5.80
CA LEU A 113 5.74 -5.45 7.03
C LEU A 113 6.21 -6.50 8.04
N SER A 114 7.10 -6.08 8.93
CA SER A 114 7.35 -6.82 10.17
C SER A 114 6.09 -6.83 11.06
N SER A 115 5.98 -7.77 11.99
CA SER A 115 4.87 -7.82 12.93
C SER A 115 4.75 -6.54 13.79
N SER A 116 5.87 -5.92 14.16
CA SER A 116 5.90 -4.66 14.90
C SER A 116 5.37 -3.49 14.07
N ASP A 117 5.81 -3.39 12.81
CA ASP A 117 5.39 -2.30 11.92
C ASP A 117 3.91 -2.44 11.55
N ALA A 118 3.46 -3.66 11.27
CA ALA A 118 2.05 -3.95 11.02
C ALA A 118 1.18 -3.54 12.22
N ALA A 119 1.60 -3.85 13.45
CA ALA A 119 0.88 -3.45 14.65
C ALA A 119 0.84 -1.91 14.80
N MET A 120 1.94 -1.21 14.51
CA MET A 120 1.99 0.24 14.50
C MET A 120 1.05 0.84 13.44
N VAL A 121 1.08 0.33 12.21
CA VAL A 121 0.19 0.76 11.13
C VAL A 121 -1.27 0.55 11.53
N HIS A 122 -1.65 -0.63 12.01
CA HIS A 122 -3.03 -0.90 12.44
C HIS A 122 -3.49 0.01 13.59
N LYS A 123 -2.62 0.28 14.57
CA LYS A 123 -2.92 1.20 15.67
C LYS A 123 -3.16 2.62 15.17
N ASN A 124 -2.32 3.07 14.23
CA ASN A 124 -2.38 4.41 13.69
C ASN A 124 -3.59 4.58 12.75
N VAL A 125 -3.81 3.66 11.79
CA VAL A 125 -4.91 3.75 10.80
C VAL A 125 -6.29 3.75 11.44
N ARG A 126 -6.47 3.07 12.59
CA ARG A 126 -7.73 3.09 13.35
C ARG A 126 -8.05 4.45 13.96
N ASN A 127 -7.04 5.30 14.16
CA ASN A 127 -7.21 6.61 14.76
C ASN A 127 -7.21 7.68 13.66
N HIS A 128 -8.33 8.38 13.48
CA HIS A 128 -8.49 9.37 12.40
C HIS A 128 -7.66 10.65 12.57
N ASN A 129 -6.96 10.81 13.69
CA ASN A 129 -6.17 12.00 14.03
C ASN A 129 -4.76 11.63 14.50
N ILE A 130 -4.02 10.84 13.72
CA ILE A 130 -2.60 10.64 13.99
C ILE A 130 -1.91 11.98 13.79
N CYS A 131 -1.13 12.41 14.77
CA CYS A 131 -0.19 13.51 14.58
C CYS A 131 1.17 13.17 15.18
N TYR A 132 2.21 13.64 14.52
CA TYR A 132 3.57 13.53 15.01
C TYR A 132 4.28 14.88 14.90
N GLU A 133 5.31 15.05 15.73
CA GLU A 133 6.13 16.24 15.76
C GLU A 133 7.21 16.20 14.68
N ALA A 134 7.34 17.29 13.93
CA ALA A 134 8.41 17.49 12.97
C ALA A 134 8.97 18.90 13.08
N ARG A 135 10.07 19.16 12.36
CA ARG A 135 10.64 20.48 12.16
C ARG A 135 10.55 20.85 10.68
N LEU A 136 9.89 21.98 10.41
CA LEU A 136 9.80 22.59 9.10
C LEU A 136 11.14 23.23 8.74
N LEU A 137 11.73 22.83 7.63
CA LEU A 137 13.01 23.31 7.11
C LEU A 137 12.84 24.27 5.94
N SER A 138 11.91 23.96 5.03
CA SER A 138 11.61 24.79 3.87
C SER A 138 10.11 24.88 3.63
N LEU A 139 9.66 26.06 3.22
CA LEU A 139 8.28 26.34 2.84
C LEU A 139 8.31 27.26 1.61
N HIS A 140 7.46 27.00 0.61
CA HIS A 140 7.39 27.78 -0.63
C HIS A 140 8.71 27.84 -1.42
N GLY A 141 9.55 26.81 -1.32
CA GLY A 141 10.86 26.76 -1.98
C GLY A 141 11.96 27.56 -1.30
N GLU A 142 11.67 28.25 -0.19
CA GLU A 142 12.66 28.98 0.60
C GLU A 142 13.07 28.19 1.83
N LYS A 143 14.39 28.15 2.11
CA LYS A 143 14.90 27.57 3.36
C LYS A 143 14.71 28.55 4.51
N LEU A 144 14.16 28.06 5.61
CA LEU A 144 13.99 28.84 6.82
C LEU A 144 15.34 29.06 7.51
N ALA A 145 15.57 30.27 8.01
CA ALA A 145 16.78 30.59 8.78
C ALA A 145 16.93 29.72 10.04
N LYS A 146 15.81 29.27 10.61
CA LYS A 146 15.77 28.32 11.73
C LYS A 146 14.62 27.32 11.54
N PRO A 147 14.86 26.02 11.78
CA PRO A 147 13.80 25.01 11.76
C PRO A 147 12.67 25.33 12.75
N ARG A 148 11.41 25.22 12.30
CA ARG A 148 10.23 25.53 13.13
C ARG A 148 9.53 24.26 13.56
N LYS A 149 9.19 24.14 14.85
CA LYS A 149 8.42 23.00 15.36
C LYS A 149 7.00 23.03 14.79
N VAL A 150 6.58 21.92 14.17
CA VAL A 150 5.25 21.74 13.58
C VAL A 150 4.67 20.39 14.00
N LEU A 151 3.34 20.28 13.95
CA LEU A 151 2.62 19.02 14.05
C LEU A 151 2.11 18.62 12.66
N VAL A 152 2.41 17.39 12.27
CA VAL A 152 1.96 16.79 11.02
C VAL A 152 0.78 15.89 11.33
N TYR A 153 -0.39 16.24 10.83
CA TYR A 153 -1.62 15.47 10.97
C TYR A 153 -1.82 14.62 9.72
N VAL A 154 -2.03 13.32 9.89
CA VAL A 154 -2.25 12.38 8.79
C VAL A 154 -3.66 11.80 8.91
N SER A 155 -4.42 11.90 7.83
CA SER A 155 -5.74 11.31 7.65
C SER A 155 -5.76 10.49 6.35
N PRO A 156 -6.79 9.65 6.09
CA PRO A 156 -6.83 8.83 4.87
C PRO A 156 -6.77 9.61 3.55
N LYS A 157 -7.14 10.90 3.54
CA LYS A 157 -7.22 11.72 2.32
C LYS A 157 -6.31 12.94 2.32
N GLN A 158 -5.76 13.30 3.48
CA GLN A 158 -5.06 14.56 3.66
C GLN A 158 -3.92 14.43 4.66
N LEU A 159 -2.83 15.12 4.38
CA LEU A 159 -1.76 15.43 5.32
C LEU A 159 -1.76 16.93 5.59
N THR A 160 -1.91 17.35 6.84
CA THR A 160 -1.96 18.76 7.22
C THR A 160 -0.83 19.10 8.18
N ILE A 161 -0.06 20.14 7.86
CA ILE A 161 1.02 20.65 8.71
C ILE A 161 0.50 21.89 9.43
N LYS A 162 0.57 21.87 10.76
CA LYS A 162 0.19 23.00 11.61
C LYS A 162 1.36 23.44 12.48
N GLU A 163 1.44 24.73 12.72
CA GLU A 163 2.31 25.33 13.72
C GLU A 163 1.44 25.91 14.84
N PHE A 164 1.90 25.87 16.08
CA PHE A 164 1.15 26.44 17.20
C PHE A 164 1.73 27.80 17.59
N LEU A 165 0.98 28.86 17.28
CA LEU A 165 1.30 30.21 17.74
C LEU A 165 0.95 30.31 19.23
N LEU A 166 1.84 30.92 20.02
CA LEU A 166 1.71 31.05 21.48
C LEU A 166 1.49 29.71 22.21
N LYS A 167 1.84 28.56 21.58
CA LYS A 167 1.63 27.19 22.08
C LYS A 167 0.19 26.67 22.11
N PHE A 168 -0.83 27.47 21.76
CA PHE A 168 -2.24 27.02 21.81
C PHE A 168 -3.09 27.38 20.58
N ILE A 169 -2.64 28.29 19.71
CA ILE A 169 -3.40 28.64 18.49
C ILE A 169 -2.86 27.82 17.30
N PRO A 170 -3.57 26.79 16.82
CA PRO A 170 -3.14 26.02 15.67
C PRO A 170 -3.27 26.85 14.38
N LYS A 171 -2.15 27.23 13.78
CA LYS A 171 -2.08 27.83 12.45
C LYS A 171 -1.76 26.75 11.41
N ARG A 172 -2.70 26.49 10.50
CA ARG A 172 -2.45 25.62 9.34
C ARG A 172 -1.42 26.30 8.44
N ILE A 173 -0.34 25.58 8.15
CA ILE A 173 0.71 26.02 7.24
C ILE A 173 0.39 25.55 5.82
N VAL A 174 0.14 24.24 5.67
CA VAL A 174 -0.16 23.63 4.38
C VAL A 174 -1.00 22.37 4.60
N THR A 175 -1.79 22.00 3.59
CA THR A 175 -2.51 20.73 3.51
C THR A 175 -2.28 20.10 2.15
N PHE A 176 -1.73 18.89 2.15
CA PHE A 176 -1.58 18.05 0.98
C PHE A 176 -2.78 17.12 0.86
N ARG A 177 -3.31 16.96 -0.35
CA ARG A 177 -4.18 15.82 -0.66
C ARG A 177 -3.29 14.58 -0.77
N LEU A 178 -3.72 13.47 -0.18
CA LEU A 178 -3.08 12.17 -0.38
C LEU A 178 -3.69 11.53 -1.62
N CYS A 179 -2.91 11.46 -2.69
CA CYS A 179 -3.27 10.84 -3.96
C CYS A 179 -2.02 10.16 -4.56
N PRO A 180 -2.16 9.34 -5.63
CA PRO A 180 -1.00 8.63 -6.22
C PRO A 180 0.15 9.54 -6.69
N SER A 181 -0.13 10.80 -6.98
CA SER A 181 0.88 11.81 -7.33
C SER A 181 1.63 12.36 -6.13
N THR A 182 1.13 12.19 -4.89
CA THR A 182 1.79 12.66 -3.67
C THR A 182 3.02 11.81 -3.40
N LYS A 183 4.19 12.43 -3.41
CA LYS A 183 5.49 11.79 -3.18
C LYS A 183 6.10 12.25 -1.86
N PHE A 184 6.67 11.29 -1.15
CA PHE A 184 7.55 11.51 -0.02
C PHE A 184 8.96 11.17 -0.47
N GLN A 185 9.81 12.18 -0.61
CA GLN A 185 11.20 12.01 -1.02
C GLN A 185 12.06 12.04 0.23
N PHE A 186 12.49 10.87 0.69
CA PHE A 186 13.37 10.77 1.85
C PHE A 186 14.78 11.18 1.44
N LEU A 187 15.30 12.21 2.10
CA LEU A 187 16.65 12.71 1.84
C LEU A 187 17.64 11.84 2.63
N SER A 188 18.71 11.40 1.96
CA SER A 188 19.83 10.71 2.58
C SER A 188 20.47 11.57 3.68
N ASP A 189 21.08 10.92 4.67
CA ASP A 189 21.55 11.59 5.88
C ASP A 189 22.43 12.80 5.57
N ASN A 190 21.90 13.96 5.96
CA ASN A 190 22.60 15.22 5.82
C ASN A 190 23.66 15.27 6.93
N ARG A 191 24.95 15.36 6.57
CA ARG A 191 26.10 15.38 7.50
C ARG A 191 26.06 16.46 8.59
N TYR A 192 25.06 17.35 8.54
CA TYR A 192 24.86 18.49 9.44
C TYR A 192 23.60 18.38 10.32
N SER A 193 22.79 17.32 10.17
CA SER A 193 21.54 17.15 10.92
C SER A 193 21.51 15.80 11.62
N SER A 194 21.18 15.80 12.91
CA SER A 194 21.02 14.56 13.70
C SER A 194 19.71 13.82 13.42
N LEU A 195 18.80 14.41 12.64
CA LEU A 195 17.49 13.84 12.34
C LEU A 195 17.27 13.72 10.84
N PRO A 196 16.56 12.67 10.41
CA PRO A 196 16.26 12.44 9.01
C PRO A 196 15.33 13.49 8.41
N ALA A 197 15.62 13.91 7.18
CA ALA A 197 14.81 14.87 6.43
C ALA A 197 14.05 14.20 5.26
N PHE A 198 12.93 14.78 4.89
CA PHE A 198 12.14 14.35 3.73
C PHE A 198 11.35 15.52 3.13
N VAL A 199 11.03 15.40 1.84
CA VAL A 199 10.26 16.38 1.09
C VAL A 199 8.90 15.81 0.72
N ILE A 200 7.85 16.59 0.91
CA ILE A 200 6.50 16.28 0.45
C ILE A 200 6.23 17.10 -0.82
N ASP A 201 5.78 16.42 -1.87
CA ASP A 201 5.40 17.00 -3.16
C ASP A 201 4.09 16.36 -3.64
N ASP A 202 3.07 17.16 -3.95
CA ASP A 202 1.83 16.67 -4.58
C ASP A 202 1.68 17.12 -6.05
N GLY A 203 2.67 17.84 -6.58
CA GLY A 203 2.67 18.40 -7.93
C GLY A 203 1.76 19.61 -8.13
N SER A 204 1.03 20.05 -7.10
CA SER A 204 0.04 21.14 -7.18
C SER A 204 0.41 22.38 -6.37
N GLN A 205 1.19 22.19 -5.31
CA GLN A 205 1.66 23.27 -4.44
C GLN A 205 3.16 23.17 -4.17
N PRO A 206 3.81 24.24 -3.69
CA PRO A 206 5.23 24.22 -3.42
C PRO A 206 5.62 23.12 -2.44
N LYS A 207 6.77 22.50 -2.72
CA LYS A 207 7.37 21.44 -1.91
C LYS A 207 7.61 21.91 -0.48
N VAL A 208 7.45 20.99 0.46
CA VAL A 208 7.74 21.23 1.87
C VAL A 208 8.78 20.25 2.38
N GLU A 209 9.86 20.79 2.95
CA GLU A 209 10.93 20.00 3.55
C GLU A 209 10.72 19.94 5.07
N LEU A 210 10.65 18.71 5.58
CA LEU A 210 10.47 18.41 7.00
C LEU A 210 11.64 17.57 7.51
N MET A 211 11.80 17.60 8.82
CA MET A 211 12.71 16.75 9.57
C MET A 211 11.98 16.16 10.77
N ALA A 212 11.97 14.85 10.93
CA ALA A 212 11.25 14.16 12.00
C ALA A 212 12.15 13.11 12.65
N LYS A 213 11.85 12.70 13.89
CA LYS A 213 12.60 11.64 14.56
C LYS A 213 12.20 10.25 14.05
N ASP A 214 10.91 10.07 13.87
CA ASP A 214 10.32 8.82 13.39
C ASP A 214 10.02 9.02 11.89
N ARG A 215 10.64 8.20 11.03
CA ARG A 215 10.36 8.11 9.60
C ARG A 215 9.19 7.17 9.37
#